data_AF-A0A6A7WED0-F1
#
_entry.id   AF-A0A6A7WED0-F1
#
_cell.length_a   1.000
_cell.length_b   1.000
_cell.length_c   1.000
_cell.angle_alpha   90.00
_cell.angle_beta   90.00
_cell.angle_gamma   90.00
#
_symmetry.space_group_name_H-M   'P 1'
#
loop_
_entity.id
_entity.type
_entity.pdbx_description
1 polymer ?
#
loop_
_entity_poly.entity_id
_entity_poly.type
_entity_poly.pdbx_seq_one_letter_code
_entity_poly.pdbx_strand_id
1 'polypeptide(L)'
;MVSILVKIVVIVVSAIAGGFFGAWFSYRFQSRKIVKVRRIAIKALEIFLNYAKKRQTYDLAASEFNNKINIVEKRAILVALCKLGIPIAKPVDDVFCIEHVRFEHEEIDRDTINLMIEQINKGNCDELFFSDVEAYFSSNSRLLAVRAVAKKYVDIDFSKCDYDKTNNVINHPNFPIELFTPGEFNVISVFRLRTNWDAYFDANGKAIPEKMTTLKKEIDLGIWDTYLFWDLESYQNMQNQSNMANVFAKVMLQNMGIQLNATASNEKFDEKK
;
A
#
# COMPACT_ATOMS: atom_id res chain seq x y z
N MET A 1 29.83 29.01 -51.42
CA MET A 1 28.72 28.07 -51.15
C MET A 1 29.20 26.65 -50.88
N VAL A 2 29.98 26.01 -51.76
CA VAL A 2 30.44 24.61 -51.61
C VAL A 2 31.17 24.33 -50.28
N SER A 3 32.05 25.21 -49.82
CA SER A 3 32.80 25.05 -48.55
C SER A 3 31.92 25.05 -47.29
N ILE A 4 30.83 25.83 -47.28
CA ILE A 4 29.89 25.88 -46.15
C ILE A 4 29.07 24.60 -46.08
N LEU A 5 28.66 24.09 -47.25
CA LEU A 5 27.86 22.86 -47.36
C LEU A 5 28.67 21.63 -46.89
N VAL A 6 29.95 21.55 -47.24
CA VAL A 6 30.85 20.49 -46.76
C VAL A 6 31.04 20.54 -45.24
N LYS A 7 31.20 21.73 -44.64
CA LYS A 7 31.33 21.87 -43.18
C LYS A 7 30.07 21.42 -42.44
N ILE A 8 28.89 21.78 -42.94
CA ILE A 8 27.61 21.34 -42.34
C ILE A 8 27.49 19.81 -42.41
N VAL A 9 27.82 19.21 -43.56
CA VAL A 9 27.77 17.75 -43.72
C VAL A 9 28.72 17.03 -42.76
N VAL A 10 29.96 17.53 -42.59
CA VAL A 10 30.93 16.93 -41.66
C VAL A 10 30.44 17.03 -40.20
N ILE A 11 29.85 18.14 -39.80
CA ILE A 11 29.29 18.33 -38.44
C ILE A 11 28.12 17.38 -38.19
N VAL A 12 27.20 17.26 -39.16
CA VAL A 12 26.03 16.37 -39.05
C VAL A 12 26.47 14.90 -39.01
N VAL A 13 27.39 14.48 -39.88
CA VAL A 13 27.87 13.09 -39.92
C VAL A 13 28.65 12.73 -38.66
N SER A 14 29.48 13.63 -38.13
CA SER A 14 30.21 13.40 -36.88
C SER A 14 29.29 13.35 -35.66
N ALA A 15 28.23 14.16 -35.60
CA ALA A 15 27.22 14.10 -34.55
C ALA A 15 26.42 12.78 -34.60
N ILE A 16 26.01 12.33 -35.80
CA ILE A 16 25.29 11.06 -35.98
C ILE A 16 26.20 9.88 -35.61
N ALA A 17 27.44 9.88 -36.10
CA ALA A 17 28.40 8.83 -35.78
C ALA A 17 28.72 8.80 -34.28
N GLY A 18 28.99 9.95 -33.65
CA GLY A 18 29.23 10.05 -32.22
C GLY A 18 28.03 9.60 -31.38
N GLY A 19 26.81 10.00 -31.76
CA GLY A 19 25.57 9.57 -31.10
C GLY A 19 25.32 8.07 -31.23
N PHE A 20 25.50 7.50 -32.42
CA PHE A 20 25.30 6.07 -32.67
C PHE A 20 26.37 5.21 -31.98
N PHE A 21 27.65 5.59 -32.06
CA PHE A 21 28.73 4.89 -31.37
C PHE A 21 28.60 5.00 -29.84
N GLY A 22 28.22 6.18 -29.34
CA GLY A 22 27.97 6.40 -27.91
C GLY A 22 26.81 5.55 -27.39
N ALA A 23 25.70 5.50 -28.12
CA ALA A 23 24.55 4.66 -27.78
C ALA A 23 24.89 3.16 -27.86
N TRP A 24 25.60 2.73 -28.90
CA TRP A 24 26.05 1.35 -29.06
C TRP A 24 27.01 0.91 -27.96
N PHE A 25 27.99 1.75 -27.61
CA PHE A 25 28.94 1.48 -26.52
C PHE A 25 28.23 1.40 -25.16
N SER A 26 27.32 2.34 -24.90
CA SER A 26 26.51 2.38 -23.67
C SER A 26 25.63 1.14 -23.55
N TYR A 27 24.94 0.75 -24.63
CA TYR A 27 24.15 -0.47 -24.70
C TYR A 27 25.01 -1.71 -24.40
N ARG A 28 26.16 -1.86 -25.08
CA ARG A 28 27.07 -2.99 -24.86
C ARG A 28 27.59 -3.07 -23.43
N PHE A 29 27.88 -1.92 -22.81
CA PHE A 29 28.34 -1.87 -21.43
C PHE A 29 27.23 -2.23 -20.44
N GLN A 30 26.00 -1.77 -20.67
CA GLN A 30 24.82 -2.16 -19.89
C GLN A 30 24.53 -3.66 -20.04
N SER A 31 24.57 -4.22 -21.25
CA SER A 31 24.39 -5.67 -21.46
C SER A 31 25.39 -6.51 -20.68
N ARG A 32 26.66 -6.08 -20.58
CA ARG A 32 27.66 -6.80 -19.76
C ARG A 32 27.35 -6.77 -18.27
N LYS A 33 26.83 -5.66 -17.74
CA LYS A 33 26.40 -5.56 -16.34
C LYS A 33 25.22 -6.49 -16.09
N ILE A 34 24.22 -6.44 -16.96
CA ILE A 34 23.03 -7.28 -16.90
C ILE A 34 23.39 -8.77 -16.90
N VAL A 35 24.28 -9.24 -17.78
CA VAL A 35 24.72 -10.64 -17.80
C VAL A 35 25.34 -11.09 -16.48
N LYS A 36 26.12 -10.22 -15.82
CA LYS A 36 26.67 -10.53 -14.49
C LYS A 36 25.56 -10.66 -13.44
N VAL A 37 24.59 -9.76 -13.45
CA VAL A 37 23.46 -9.79 -12.51
C VAL A 37 22.54 -10.99 -12.74
N ARG A 38 22.26 -11.34 -13.99
CA ARG A 38 21.54 -12.58 -14.34
C ARG A 38 22.23 -13.79 -13.71
N ARG A 39 23.55 -13.88 -13.78
CA ARG A 39 24.31 -14.98 -13.16
C ARG A 39 24.18 -14.99 -11.63
N ILE A 40 24.18 -13.82 -11.00
CA ILE A 40 23.94 -13.69 -9.55
C ILE A 40 22.52 -14.15 -9.18
N ALA A 41 21.52 -13.76 -9.97
CA ALA A 41 20.13 -14.16 -9.75
C ALA A 41 19.93 -15.67 -9.96
N ILE A 42 20.58 -16.26 -10.97
CA ILE A 42 20.59 -17.72 -11.18
C ILE A 42 21.29 -18.43 -10.02
N LYS A 43 22.45 -17.92 -9.54
CA LYS A 43 23.13 -18.44 -8.36
C LYS A 43 22.21 -18.44 -7.13
N ALA A 44 21.39 -17.41 -6.95
CA ALA A 44 20.39 -17.38 -5.88
C ALA A 44 19.29 -18.45 -6.07
N LEU A 45 18.75 -18.61 -7.29
CA LEU A 45 17.77 -19.65 -7.59
C LEU A 45 18.33 -21.07 -7.44
N GLU A 46 19.61 -21.29 -7.77
CA GLU A 46 20.30 -22.57 -7.57
C GLU A 46 20.40 -22.96 -6.10
N ILE A 47 20.47 -22.00 -5.17
CA ILE A 47 20.39 -22.27 -3.72
C ILE A 47 19.03 -22.87 -3.41
N PHE A 48 17.93 -22.23 -3.80
CA PHE A 48 16.59 -22.76 -3.58
C PHE A 48 16.37 -24.13 -4.26
N LEU A 49 16.90 -24.30 -5.47
CA LEU A 49 16.83 -25.57 -6.21
C LEU A 49 17.49 -26.73 -5.44
N ASN A 50 18.58 -26.48 -4.70
CA ASN A 50 19.23 -27.51 -3.89
C ASN A 50 18.40 -27.94 -2.67
N TYR A 51 17.61 -27.03 -2.11
CA TYR A 51 16.66 -27.33 -1.04
C TYR A 51 15.38 -27.99 -1.58
N ALA A 52 14.94 -27.63 -2.79
CA ALA A 52 13.81 -28.27 -3.48
C ALA A 52 14.03 -29.78 -3.68
N LYS A 53 15.27 -30.23 -3.94
CA LYS A 53 15.62 -31.66 -4.05
C LYS A 53 15.26 -32.48 -2.80
N LYS A 54 15.15 -31.82 -1.65
CA LYS A 54 14.83 -32.42 -0.35
C LYS A 54 13.39 -32.11 0.11
N ARG A 55 12.55 -31.51 -0.74
CA ARG A 55 11.21 -30.99 -0.38
C ARG A 55 11.24 -30.07 0.85
N GLN A 56 12.25 -29.21 0.90
CA GLN A 56 12.41 -28.24 1.97
C GLN A 56 11.74 -26.91 1.62
N THR A 57 11.54 -26.08 2.64
CA THR A 57 10.87 -24.78 2.58
C THR A 57 11.87 -23.63 2.41
N TYR A 58 11.40 -22.47 1.96
CA TYR A 58 12.26 -21.30 1.68
C TYR A 58 12.95 -20.71 2.93
N ASP A 59 12.31 -20.78 4.10
CA ASP A 59 12.87 -20.35 5.38
C ASP A 59 14.16 -21.11 5.75
N LEU A 60 14.24 -22.40 5.45
CA LEU A 60 15.44 -23.21 5.68
C LEU A 60 16.59 -22.83 4.75
N ALA A 61 16.28 -22.35 3.53
CA ALA A 61 17.27 -21.85 2.58
C ALA A 61 17.77 -20.44 2.92
N ALA A 62 17.09 -19.71 3.81
CA ALA A 62 17.40 -18.33 4.16
C ALA A 62 18.83 -18.13 4.67
N SER A 63 19.31 -19.05 5.52
CA SER A 63 20.67 -18.98 6.07
C SER A 63 21.72 -19.12 4.96
N GLU A 64 21.56 -20.10 4.07
CA GLU A 64 22.48 -20.32 2.96
C GLU A 64 22.45 -19.17 1.95
N PHE A 65 21.26 -18.65 1.64
CA PHE A 65 21.08 -17.47 0.80
C PHE A 65 21.80 -16.25 1.39
N ASN A 66 21.60 -15.97 2.69
CA ASN A 66 22.19 -14.80 3.33
C ASN A 66 23.71 -14.87 3.44
N ASN A 67 24.28 -16.07 3.52
CA ASN A 67 25.72 -16.30 3.56
C ASN A 67 26.38 -16.27 2.18
N LYS A 68 25.71 -16.78 1.13
CA LYS A 68 26.30 -16.93 -0.22
C LYS A 68 26.16 -15.70 -1.10
N ILE A 69 25.18 -14.85 -0.84
CA ILE A 69 24.87 -13.65 -1.63
C ILE A 69 25.20 -12.42 -0.79
N ASN A 70 26.04 -11.53 -1.31
CA ASN A 70 26.43 -10.30 -0.58
C ASN A 70 25.28 -9.26 -0.59
N ILE A 71 25.27 -8.32 0.36
CA ILE A 71 24.30 -7.21 0.46
C ILE A 71 24.14 -6.46 -0.88
N VAL A 72 25.24 -6.15 -1.57
CA VAL A 72 25.18 -5.46 -2.87
C VAL A 72 24.52 -6.33 -3.95
N GLU A 73 24.77 -7.63 -3.92
CA GLU A 73 24.15 -8.60 -4.82
C GLU A 73 22.65 -8.74 -4.51
N LYS A 74 22.28 -8.78 -3.22
CA LYS A 74 20.87 -8.75 -2.78
C LYS A 74 20.18 -7.49 -3.29
N ARG A 75 20.80 -6.30 -3.15
CA ARG A 75 20.26 -5.04 -3.70
C ARG A 75 19.95 -5.13 -5.19
N ALA A 76 20.77 -5.85 -5.96
CA ALA A 76 20.61 -5.95 -7.40
C ALA A 76 19.49 -6.92 -7.83
N ILE A 77 19.24 -8.00 -7.08
CA ILE A 77 18.40 -9.13 -7.56
C ILE A 77 17.08 -9.30 -6.80
N LEU A 78 16.96 -8.77 -5.57
CA LEU A 78 15.92 -9.23 -4.66
C LEU A 78 14.49 -8.86 -5.10
N VAL A 79 14.30 -7.67 -5.69
CA VAL A 79 13.01 -7.28 -6.28
C VAL A 79 12.63 -8.19 -7.44
N ALA A 80 13.59 -8.55 -8.29
CA ALA A 80 13.35 -9.45 -9.42
C ALA A 80 12.94 -10.85 -8.93
N LEU A 81 13.62 -11.40 -7.92
CA LEU A 81 13.27 -12.67 -7.31
C LEU A 81 11.86 -12.64 -6.69
N CYS A 82 11.51 -11.57 -5.98
CA CYS A 82 10.18 -11.41 -5.40
C CYS A 82 9.08 -11.43 -6.48
N LYS A 83 9.27 -10.68 -7.57
CA LYS A 83 8.31 -10.62 -8.68
C LYS A 83 8.21 -11.91 -9.48
N LEU A 84 9.27 -12.72 -9.48
CA LEU A 84 9.26 -14.06 -10.06
C LEU A 84 8.49 -15.07 -9.22
N GLY A 85 8.11 -14.72 -7.99
CA GLY A 85 7.31 -15.57 -7.09
C GLY A 85 8.09 -16.18 -5.93
N ILE A 86 9.30 -15.70 -5.64
CA ILE A 86 10.01 -16.11 -4.41
C ILE A 86 9.35 -15.43 -3.20
N PRO A 87 8.84 -16.18 -2.21
CA PRO A 87 8.08 -15.63 -1.10
C PRO A 87 9.03 -15.04 -0.04
N ILE A 88 9.27 -13.73 -0.13
CA ILE A 88 10.08 -12.98 0.83
C ILE A 88 9.16 -12.46 1.93
N ALA A 89 9.46 -12.83 3.16
CA ALA A 89 8.69 -12.40 4.32
C ALA A 89 8.82 -10.87 4.48
N LYS A 90 7.70 -10.17 4.42
CA LYS A 90 7.64 -8.73 4.67
C LYS A 90 7.39 -8.50 6.16
N PRO A 91 8.38 -8.03 6.93
CA PRO A 91 8.14 -7.74 8.35
C PRO A 91 7.07 -6.65 8.46
N VAL A 92 6.02 -6.94 9.22
CA VAL A 92 4.94 -5.98 9.54
C VAL A 92 5.36 -5.08 10.71
N ASP A 93 6.14 -5.64 11.64
CA ASP A 93 6.52 -5.00 12.90
C ASP A 93 7.97 -4.47 12.91
N ASP A 94 8.74 -4.72 11.85
CA ASP A 94 10.16 -4.39 11.79
C ASP A 94 10.55 -3.80 10.42
N VAL A 95 11.62 -3.03 10.38
CA VAL A 95 12.14 -2.47 9.13
C VAL A 95 12.75 -3.60 8.30
N PHE A 96 12.49 -3.60 7.00
CA PHE A 96 13.10 -4.57 6.10
C PHE A 96 14.64 -4.51 6.20
N CYS A 97 15.26 -5.61 6.67
CA CYS A 97 16.70 -5.72 6.80
C CYS A 97 17.28 -6.51 5.62
N ILE A 98 18.05 -5.83 4.76
CA ILE A 98 18.67 -6.45 3.59
C ILE A 98 19.81 -7.41 3.94
N GLU A 99 20.44 -7.25 5.11
CA GLU A 99 21.51 -8.12 5.57
C GLU A 99 20.99 -9.53 5.84
N HIS A 100 19.81 -9.62 6.46
CA HIS A 100 19.18 -10.85 6.91
C HIS A 100 17.80 -11.00 6.27
N VAL A 101 17.78 -11.36 4.99
CA VAL A 101 16.52 -11.59 4.25
C VAL A 101 15.81 -12.81 4.82
N ARG A 102 14.54 -12.64 5.17
CA ARG A 102 13.65 -13.70 5.64
C ARG A 102 12.75 -14.17 4.49
N PHE A 103 12.47 -15.45 4.44
CA PHE A 103 11.54 -16.05 3.48
C PHE A 103 10.38 -16.70 4.21
N GLU A 104 9.24 -16.83 3.53
CA GLU A 104 8.05 -17.46 4.11
C GLU A 104 8.19 -18.99 4.18
N HIS A 105 7.37 -19.61 5.03
CA HIS A 105 7.36 -21.06 5.20
C HIS A 105 6.51 -21.73 4.11
N GLU A 106 7.01 -21.68 2.87
CA GLU A 106 6.40 -22.31 1.70
C GLU A 106 7.32 -23.39 1.12
N GLU A 107 6.75 -24.50 0.64
CA GLU A 107 7.50 -25.59 -0.01
C GLU A 107 8.06 -25.13 -1.35
N ILE A 108 9.33 -25.45 -1.61
CA ILE A 108 9.99 -25.06 -2.86
C ILE A 108 9.63 -26.05 -3.96
N ASP A 109 8.81 -25.61 -4.92
CA ASP A 109 8.57 -26.37 -6.14
C ASP A 109 9.76 -26.26 -7.12
N ARG A 110 10.32 -27.41 -7.47
CA ARG A 110 11.48 -27.52 -8.36
C ARG A 110 11.18 -27.01 -9.77
N ASP A 111 10.00 -27.33 -10.31
CA ASP A 111 9.66 -27.01 -11.69
C ASP A 111 9.46 -25.50 -11.84
N THR A 112 8.80 -24.88 -10.86
CA THR A 112 8.68 -23.42 -10.75
C THR A 112 10.06 -22.73 -10.74
N ILE A 113 11.01 -23.21 -9.93
CA ILE A 113 12.37 -22.61 -9.90
C ILE A 113 13.09 -22.74 -11.26
N ASN A 114 12.95 -23.88 -11.95
CA ASN A 114 13.56 -24.05 -13.29
C ASN A 114 12.96 -23.07 -14.31
N LEU A 115 11.65 -22.86 -14.27
CA LEU A 115 10.98 -21.87 -15.13
C LEU A 115 11.49 -20.46 -14.83
N MET A 116 11.66 -20.09 -13.55
CA MET A 116 12.24 -18.79 -13.17
C MET A 116 13.67 -18.62 -13.73
N ILE A 117 14.52 -19.65 -13.66
CA ILE A 117 15.86 -19.64 -14.24
C ILE A 117 15.80 -19.41 -15.76
N GLU A 118 14.86 -20.04 -16.45
CA GLU A 118 14.66 -19.85 -17.90
C GLU A 118 14.25 -18.40 -18.23
N GLN A 119 13.34 -17.80 -17.46
CA GLN A 119 12.91 -16.42 -17.64
C GLN A 119 14.06 -15.42 -17.46
N ILE A 120 14.91 -15.64 -16.45
CA ILE A 120 16.10 -14.82 -16.22
C ILE A 120 17.09 -14.97 -17.38
N ASN A 121 17.30 -16.19 -17.88
CA ASN A 121 18.18 -16.43 -19.02
C ASN A 121 17.69 -15.72 -20.30
N LYS A 122 16.38 -15.72 -20.54
CA LYS A 122 15.75 -14.98 -21.66
C LYS A 122 15.86 -13.46 -21.53
N GLY A 123 16.14 -12.94 -20.33
CA GLY A 123 16.27 -11.51 -20.07
C GLY A 123 14.96 -10.81 -19.73
N ASN A 124 13.88 -11.57 -19.50
CA ASN A 124 12.55 -11.01 -19.23
C ASN A 124 12.48 -10.28 -17.88
N CYS A 125 13.50 -10.44 -17.02
CA CYS A 125 13.58 -9.79 -15.71
C CYS A 125 14.64 -8.69 -15.64
N ASP A 126 15.28 -8.33 -16.76
CA ASP A 126 16.41 -7.39 -16.76
C ASP A 126 16.04 -6.02 -16.20
N GLU A 127 14.84 -5.55 -16.52
CA GLU A 127 14.31 -4.26 -16.05
C GLU A 127 14.07 -4.23 -14.54
N LEU A 128 13.93 -5.39 -13.92
CA LEU A 128 13.70 -5.51 -12.47
C LEU A 128 15.02 -5.51 -11.68
N PHE A 129 16.15 -5.75 -12.35
CA PHE A 129 17.45 -5.67 -11.70
C PHE A 129 17.77 -4.23 -11.30
N PHE A 130 18.42 -4.08 -10.16
CA PHE A 130 18.74 -2.78 -9.55
C PHE A 130 17.53 -1.92 -9.16
N SER A 131 16.31 -2.48 -9.19
CA SER A 131 15.16 -1.84 -8.56
C SER A 131 15.45 -1.61 -7.09
N ASP A 132 15.02 -0.45 -6.56
CA ASP A 132 15.26 -0.09 -5.18
C ASP A 132 14.53 -1.08 -4.25
N VAL A 133 15.31 -1.94 -3.61
CA VAL A 133 14.85 -2.97 -2.67
C VAL A 133 14.19 -2.34 -1.46
N GLU A 134 14.80 -1.30 -0.89
CA GLU A 134 14.28 -0.65 0.31
C GLU A 134 12.95 0.01 -0.02
N ALA A 135 12.85 0.79 -1.10
CA ALA A 135 11.59 1.36 -1.53
C ALA A 135 10.54 0.28 -1.88
N TYR A 136 10.94 -0.80 -2.55
CA TYR A 136 10.01 -1.87 -2.92
C TYR A 136 9.39 -2.57 -1.70
N PHE A 137 10.20 -2.95 -0.70
CA PHE A 137 9.72 -3.64 0.49
C PHE A 137 9.17 -2.69 1.57
N SER A 138 9.60 -1.43 1.60
CA SER A 138 9.09 -0.41 2.53
C SER A 138 7.89 0.39 1.99
N SER A 139 7.62 0.37 0.68
CA SER A 139 6.49 1.11 0.06
C SER A 139 5.15 0.82 0.72
N ASN A 140 5.02 -0.37 1.33
CA ASN A 140 3.83 -0.77 2.07
C ASN A 140 4.05 -0.95 3.57
N SER A 141 5.23 -0.67 4.15
CA SER A 141 5.46 -0.91 5.59
C SER A 141 4.54 -0.04 6.45
N ARG A 142 4.39 1.25 6.10
CA ARG A 142 3.43 2.15 6.76
C ARG A 142 1.99 1.66 6.59
N LEU A 143 1.60 1.26 5.37
CA LEU A 143 0.26 0.75 5.06
C LEU A 143 -0.05 -0.52 5.87
N LEU A 144 0.88 -1.47 5.91
CA LEU A 144 0.75 -2.71 6.67
C LEU A 144 0.69 -2.44 8.17
N ALA A 145 1.51 -1.52 8.68
CA ALA A 145 1.50 -1.12 10.09
C ALA A 145 0.14 -0.51 10.48
N VAL A 146 -0.38 0.48 9.73
CA VAL A 146 -1.68 1.09 10.06
C VAL A 146 -2.83 0.08 9.97
N ARG A 147 -2.80 -0.83 8.99
CA ARG A 147 -3.78 -1.92 8.86
C ARG A 147 -3.66 -2.93 10.01
N ALA A 148 -2.45 -3.26 10.45
CA ALA A 148 -2.23 -4.15 11.60
C ALA A 148 -2.81 -3.55 12.89
N VAL A 149 -2.60 -2.24 13.12
CA VAL A 149 -3.19 -1.54 14.26
C VAL A 149 -4.73 -1.53 14.17
N ALA A 150 -5.29 -1.34 12.98
CA ALA A 150 -6.74 -1.42 12.77
C ALA A 150 -7.30 -2.81 13.09
N LYS A 151 -6.63 -3.89 12.65
CA LYS A 151 -7.03 -5.27 12.98
C LYS A 151 -6.90 -5.56 14.48
N LYS A 152 -5.83 -5.07 15.12
CA LYS A 152 -5.67 -5.13 16.58
C LYS A 152 -6.88 -4.49 17.28
N TYR A 153 -7.33 -3.32 16.83
CA TYR A 153 -8.55 -2.68 17.33
C TYR A 153 -9.81 -3.54 17.19
N VAL A 154 -9.99 -4.19 16.04
CA VAL A 154 -11.12 -5.13 15.86
C VAL A 154 -11.06 -6.27 16.89
N ASP A 155 -9.88 -6.85 17.09
CA ASP A 155 -9.70 -8.03 17.93
C ASP A 155 -9.77 -7.74 19.44
N ILE A 156 -9.19 -6.62 19.90
CA ILE A 156 -9.06 -6.37 21.34
C ILE A 156 -10.15 -5.47 21.93
N ASP A 157 -10.81 -4.66 21.10
CA ASP A 157 -11.79 -3.65 21.52
C ASP A 157 -13.15 -3.82 20.82
N PHE A 158 -13.23 -3.66 19.49
CA PHE A 158 -14.52 -3.62 18.78
C PHE A 158 -15.34 -4.91 18.90
N SER A 159 -14.68 -6.07 18.82
CA SER A 159 -15.32 -7.38 18.99
C SER A 159 -15.88 -7.64 20.39
N LYS A 160 -15.52 -6.81 21.38
CA LYS A 160 -15.99 -6.91 22.76
C LYS A 160 -16.98 -5.80 23.12
N CYS A 161 -17.37 -4.98 22.16
CA CYS A 161 -18.33 -3.91 22.38
C CYS A 161 -19.75 -4.45 22.54
N ASP A 162 -20.56 -3.67 23.23
CA ASP A 162 -21.99 -3.91 23.43
C ASP A 162 -22.80 -2.76 22.84
N TYR A 163 -23.71 -3.07 21.92
CA TYR A 163 -24.57 -2.09 21.29
C TYR A 163 -25.87 -1.90 22.09
N ASP A 164 -26.00 -0.73 22.72
CA ASP A 164 -27.24 -0.28 23.35
C ASP A 164 -28.21 0.26 22.29
N LYS A 165 -29.18 -0.57 21.91
CA LYS A 165 -30.23 -0.26 20.94
C LYS A 165 -31.17 0.85 21.40
N THR A 166 -31.31 1.07 22.69
CA THR A 166 -32.24 2.07 23.24
C THR A 166 -31.72 3.47 22.98
N ASN A 167 -30.43 3.67 23.22
CA ASN A 167 -29.76 4.95 23.05
C ASN A 167 -29.02 5.07 21.71
N ASN A 168 -28.97 3.99 20.93
CA ASN A 168 -28.21 3.88 19.69
C ASN A 168 -26.71 4.17 19.92
N VAL A 169 -26.13 3.60 20.98
CA VAL A 169 -24.74 3.82 21.40
C VAL A 169 -24.00 2.48 21.45
N ILE A 170 -22.80 2.44 20.90
CA ILE A 170 -21.89 1.31 21.02
C ILE A 170 -20.97 1.57 22.21
N ASN A 171 -21.06 0.68 23.22
CA ASN A 171 -20.29 0.78 24.45
C ASN A 171 -19.01 -0.04 24.32
N HIS A 172 -17.89 0.64 24.50
CA HIS A 172 -16.57 0.03 24.53
C HIS A 172 -16.25 -0.45 25.96
N PRO A 173 -15.69 -1.67 26.13
CA PRO A 173 -15.44 -2.23 27.45
C PRO A 173 -14.34 -1.49 28.23
N ASN A 174 -13.35 -0.93 27.52
CA ASN A 174 -12.24 -0.20 28.12
C ASN A 174 -12.05 1.16 27.43
N PHE A 175 -11.36 2.08 28.10
CA PHE A 175 -10.95 3.32 27.45
C PHE A 175 -9.86 3.04 26.41
N PRO A 176 -10.01 3.51 25.16
CA PRO A 176 -9.04 3.24 24.10
C PRO A 176 -7.59 3.63 24.42
N ILE A 177 -7.40 4.66 25.26
CA ILE A 177 -6.07 5.15 25.67
C ILE A 177 -5.31 4.11 26.52
N GLU A 178 -6.02 3.17 27.16
CA GLU A 178 -5.42 2.12 27.98
C GLU A 178 -4.95 0.93 27.12
N LEU A 179 -5.47 0.77 25.91
CA LEU A 179 -5.21 -0.38 25.02
C LEU A 179 -4.22 -0.07 23.89
N PHE A 180 -4.00 1.21 23.58
CA PHE A 180 -3.23 1.68 22.44
C PHE A 180 -2.20 2.72 22.84
N THR A 181 -1.03 2.71 22.18
CA THR A 181 -0.08 3.82 22.29
C THR A 181 -0.68 5.10 21.70
N PRO A 182 -0.16 6.30 22.04
CA PRO A 182 -0.66 7.55 21.45
C PRO A 182 -0.63 7.56 19.92
N GLY A 183 0.40 6.96 19.31
CA GLY A 183 0.51 6.83 17.86
C GLY A 183 -0.52 5.89 17.26
N GLU A 184 -0.70 4.70 17.86
CA GLU A 184 -1.74 3.75 17.44
C GLU A 184 -3.15 4.35 17.57
N PHE A 185 -3.41 5.05 18.68
CA PHE A 185 -4.69 5.72 18.91
C PHE A 185 -4.99 6.79 17.87
N ASN A 186 -3.98 7.58 17.47
CA ASN A 186 -4.14 8.58 16.42
C ASN A 186 -4.56 7.92 15.09
N VAL A 187 -3.91 6.81 14.71
CA VAL A 187 -4.23 6.06 13.48
C VAL A 187 -5.65 5.53 13.47
N ILE A 188 -6.14 4.96 14.58
CA ILE A 188 -7.48 4.34 14.62
C ILE A 188 -8.61 5.31 14.96
N SER A 189 -8.32 6.57 15.28
CA SER A 189 -9.34 7.50 15.80
C SER A 189 -10.48 7.75 14.83
N VAL A 190 -10.17 8.11 13.58
CA VAL A 190 -11.19 8.34 12.54
C VAL A 190 -11.83 7.02 12.13
N PHE A 191 -11.04 5.95 11.99
CA PHE A 191 -11.54 4.61 11.68
C PHE A 191 -12.62 4.16 12.68
N ARG A 192 -12.37 4.29 13.99
CA ARG A 192 -13.31 3.96 15.06
C ARG A 192 -14.64 4.72 14.93
N LEU A 193 -14.60 6.00 14.60
CA LEU A 193 -15.82 6.79 14.37
C LEU A 193 -16.62 6.30 13.16
N ARG A 194 -15.92 5.81 12.12
CA ARG A 194 -16.55 5.34 10.88
C ARG A 194 -17.03 3.90 10.92
N THR A 195 -16.48 3.04 11.78
CA THR A 195 -16.89 1.64 11.92
C THR A 195 -18.05 1.46 12.89
N ASN A 196 -18.52 2.54 13.52
CA ASN A 196 -19.56 2.53 14.55
C ASN A 196 -20.98 2.29 14.00
N TRP A 197 -21.16 1.20 13.24
CA TRP A 197 -22.44 0.80 12.65
C TRP A 197 -23.09 -0.31 13.47
N ASP A 198 -24.41 -0.21 13.63
CA ASP A 198 -25.26 -1.21 14.26
C ASP A 198 -25.23 -2.57 13.56
N ALA A 199 -25.00 -2.58 12.24
CA ALA A 199 -24.93 -3.78 11.40
C ALA A 199 -23.84 -4.80 11.81
N TYR A 200 -22.91 -4.41 12.68
CA TYR A 200 -21.88 -5.29 13.24
C TYR A 200 -22.35 -6.09 14.46
N PHE A 201 -23.54 -5.79 15.00
CA PHE A 201 -24.06 -6.35 16.25
C PHE A 201 -25.35 -7.16 16.02
N ASP A 202 -25.55 -8.17 16.85
CA ASP A 202 -26.66 -9.11 16.76
C ASP A 202 -27.96 -8.59 17.41
N ALA A 203 -28.97 -9.46 17.50
CA ALA A 203 -30.23 -9.14 18.17
C ALA A 203 -30.05 -8.72 19.64
N ASN A 204 -29.05 -9.25 20.32
CA ASN A 204 -28.72 -9.00 21.73
C ASN A 204 -27.74 -7.84 21.92
N GLY A 205 -27.28 -7.19 20.84
CA GLY A 205 -26.31 -6.12 20.89
C GLY A 205 -24.87 -6.60 21.01
N LYS A 206 -24.58 -7.89 20.83
CA LYS A 206 -23.22 -8.46 20.85
C LYS A 206 -22.60 -8.43 19.47
N ALA A 207 -21.29 -8.21 19.40
CA ALA A 207 -20.56 -8.18 18.13
C ALA A 207 -20.64 -9.54 17.40
N ILE A 208 -20.91 -9.52 16.09
CA ILE A 208 -21.03 -10.73 15.26
C ILE A 208 -19.64 -11.16 14.77
N PRO A 209 -19.12 -12.35 15.16
CA PRO A 209 -17.75 -12.77 14.81
C PRO A 209 -17.46 -12.83 13.30
N GLU A 210 -18.44 -13.25 12.51
CA GLU A 210 -18.34 -13.30 11.04
C GLU A 210 -18.16 -11.91 10.43
N LYS A 211 -18.85 -10.91 10.98
CA LYS A 211 -18.73 -9.51 10.54
C LYS A 211 -17.38 -8.92 10.95
N MET A 212 -16.85 -9.28 12.13
CA MET A 212 -15.48 -8.89 12.53
C MET A 212 -14.43 -9.48 11.57
N THR A 213 -14.59 -10.74 11.18
CA THR A 213 -13.71 -11.40 10.21
C THR A 213 -13.80 -10.72 8.84
N THR A 214 -15.01 -10.36 8.41
CA THR A 214 -15.23 -9.60 7.17
C THR A 214 -14.57 -8.23 7.23
N LEU A 215 -14.74 -7.49 8.33
CA LEU A 215 -14.11 -6.19 8.53
C LEU A 215 -12.58 -6.28 8.47
N LYS A 216 -11.97 -7.30 9.10
CA LYS A 216 -10.52 -7.54 8.98
C LYS A 216 -10.09 -7.82 7.53
N LYS A 217 -10.89 -8.56 6.78
CA LYS A 217 -10.64 -8.77 5.34
C LYS A 217 -10.73 -7.47 4.55
N GLU A 218 -11.71 -6.61 4.83
CA GLU A 218 -11.84 -5.31 4.18
C GLU A 218 -10.65 -4.37 4.48
N ILE A 219 -10.12 -4.43 5.71
CA ILE A 219 -8.88 -3.73 6.09
C ILE A 219 -7.71 -4.26 5.26
N ASP A 220 -7.56 -5.58 5.12
CA ASP A 220 -6.49 -6.18 4.31
C ASP A 220 -6.62 -5.84 2.82
N LEU A 221 -7.85 -5.67 2.32
CA LEU A 221 -8.14 -5.21 0.96
C LEU A 221 -7.92 -3.70 0.77
N GLY A 222 -7.73 -2.93 1.84
CA GLY A 222 -7.47 -1.49 1.79
C GLY A 222 -8.71 -0.61 1.64
N ILE A 223 -9.91 -1.17 1.82
CA ILE A 223 -11.17 -0.42 1.71
C ILE A 223 -11.22 0.72 2.74
N TRP A 224 -10.55 0.55 3.87
CA TRP A 224 -10.55 1.46 4.99
C TRP A 224 -9.30 2.37 5.07
N ASP A 225 -8.36 2.25 4.14
CA ASP A 225 -7.07 2.95 4.19
C ASP A 225 -7.23 4.46 4.31
N THR A 226 -8.16 5.06 3.54
CA THR A 226 -8.42 6.50 3.58
C THR A 226 -8.73 7.00 4.99
N TYR A 227 -9.47 6.21 5.78
CA TYR A 227 -9.82 6.59 7.15
C TYR A 227 -8.69 6.34 8.15
N LEU A 228 -7.80 5.38 7.87
CA LEU A 228 -6.61 5.11 8.69
C LEU A 228 -5.51 6.18 8.52
N PHE A 229 -5.53 6.93 7.42
CA PHE A 229 -4.62 8.06 7.20
C PHE A 229 -5.20 9.42 7.55
N TRP A 230 -6.47 9.48 7.96
CA TRP A 230 -7.11 10.75 8.27
C TRP A 230 -6.77 11.17 9.70
N ASP A 231 -6.22 12.37 9.82
CA ASP A 231 -6.08 13.06 11.10
C ASP A 231 -7.46 13.40 11.71
N LEU A 232 -7.60 13.19 13.02
CA LEU A 232 -8.87 13.34 13.73
C LEU A 232 -9.38 14.79 13.72
N GLU A 233 -8.51 15.77 13.97
CA GLU A 233 -8.89 17.18 14.01
C GLU A 233 -9.35 17.64 12.63
N SER A 234 -8.61 17.26 11.59
CA SER A 234 -8.94 17.54 10.20
C SER A 234 -10.29 16.92 9.82
N TYR A 235 -10.54 15.68 10.24
CA TYR A 235 -11.80 14.98 9.99
C TYR A 235 -12.99 15.67 10.69
N GLN A 236 -12.83 16.03 11.96
CA GLN A 236 -13.86 16.73 12.73
C GLN A 236 -14.14 18.13 12.19
N ASN A 237 -13.10 18.88 11.80
CA ASN A 237 -13.25 20.21 11.20
C ASN A 237 -14.07 20.14 9.90
N MET A 238 -13.79 19.16 9.04
CA MET A 238 -14.58 18.96 7.83
C MET A 238 -16.04 18.58 8.13
N GLN A 239 -16.29 17.69 9.09
CA GLN A 239 -17.66 17.37 9.51
C GLN A 239 -18.38 18.61 10.05
N ASN A 240 -17.73 19.40 10.90
CA ASN A 240 -18.30 20.60 11.49
C ASN A 240 -18.64 21.64 10.41
N GLN A 241 -17.76 21.84 9.42
CA GLN A 241 -18.04 22.72 8.29
C GLN A 241 -19.22 22.22 7.45
N SER A 242 -19.30 20.91 7.17
CA SER A 242 -20.44 20.32 6.46
C SER A 242 -21.75 20.49 7.22
N ASN A 243 -21.74 20.23 8.53
CA ASN A 243 -22.88 20.43 9.41
C ASN A 243 -23.30 21.89 9.47
N MET A 244 -22.35 22.82 9.59
CA MET A 244 -22.61 24.26 9.53
C MET A 244 -23.22 24.65 8.19
N ALA A 245 -22.67 24.19 7.07
CA ALA A 245 -23.23 24.47 5.74
C ALA A 245 -24.68 23.97 5.61
N ASN A 246 -24.98 22.77 6.13
CA ASN A 246 -26.34 22.23 6.16
C ASN A 246 -27.29 23.07 7.05
N VAL A 247 -26.81 23.54 8.21
CA VAL A 247 -27.58 24.43 9.09
C VAL A 247 -27.83 25.77 8.41
N PHE A 248 -26.80 26.40 7.83
CA PHE A 248 -26.94 27.65 7.09
C PHE A 248 -27.90 27.51 5.91
N ALA A 249 -27.82 26.42 5.14
CA ALA A 249 -28.76 26.15 4.05
C ALA A 249 -30.21 26.04 4.55
N LYS A 250 -30.45 25.32 5.66
CA LYS A 250 -31.78 25.20 6.27
C LYS A 250 -32.32 26.56 6.75
N VAL A 251 -31.49 27.36 7.42
CA VAL A 251 -31.87 28.70 7.89
C VAL A 251 -32.14 29.64 6.71
N MET A 252 -31.34 29.60 5.65
CA MET A 252 -31.54 30.40 4.45
C MET A 252 -32.85 30.02 3.74
N LEU A 253 -33.14 28.72 3.58
CA LEU A 253 -34.39 28.24 3.01
C LEU A 253 -35.61 28.64 3.87
N GLN A 254 -35.51 28.55 5.20
CA GLN A 254 -36.57 29.03 6.10
C GLN A 254 -36.78 30.54 5.98
N ASN A 255 -35.72 31.34 5.96
CA ASN A 255 -35.82 32.78 5.84
C ASN A 255 -36.39 33.22 4.48
N MET A 256 -36.04 32.53 3.38
CA MET A 256 -36.66 32.76 2.08
C MET A 256 -38.15 32.39 2.07
N GLY A 257 -38.54 31.29 2.72
CA GLY A 257 -39.95 30.91 2.87
C GLY A 257 -40.75 31.92 3.70
N ILE A 258 -40.16 32.47 4.76
CA ILE A 258 -40.79 33.52 5.58
C ILE A 258 -40.93 34.82 4.78
N GLN A 259 -39.92 35.20 3.99
CA GLN A 259 -39.99 36.39 3.14
C GLN A 259 -41.05 36.27 2.05
N LEU A 260 -41.16 35.13 1.37
CA LEU A 260 -42.20 34.88 0.36
C LEU A 260 -43.62 34.94 0.94
N ASN A 261 -43.81 34.43 2.17
CA ASN A 261 -45.10 34.52 2.85
C ASN A 261 -45.42 35.96 3.29
N ALA A 262 -44.41 36.75 3.68
CA ALA A 262 -44.58 38.14 4.08
C ALA A 262 -44.92 39.06 2.88
N THR A 263 -44.31 38.85 1.72
CA THR A 263 -44.69 39.58 0.49
C THR A 263 -46.08 39.18 -0.01
N ALA A 264 -46.43 37.89 0.01
CA ALA A 264 -47.77 37.44 -0.38
C ALA A 264 -48.89 37.95 0.56
N SER A 265 -48.60 38.16 1.85
CA SER A 265 -49.56 38.78 2.78
C SER A 265 -49.72 40.29 2.57
N ASN A 266 -48.66 40.98 2.14
CA ASN A 266 -48.70 42.41 1.85
C ASN A 266 -49.44 42.71 0.54
N GLU A 267 -49.24 41.90 -0.51
CA GLU A 267 -49.98 42.03 -1.78
C GLU A 267 -51.50 41.83 -1.60
N LYS A 268 -51.92 40.89 -0.75
CA LYS A 268 -53.35 40.68 -0.41
C LYS A 268 -53.97 41.82 0.40
N PHE A 269 -53.16 42.66 1.05
CA PHE A 269 -53.63 43.82 1.80
C PHE A 269 -53.82 45.04 0.90
N ASP A 270 -53.01 45.18 -0.16
CA ASP A 270 -53.11 46.27 -1.12
C ASP A 270 -54.23 46.06 -2.16
N GLU A 271 -54.63 44.83 -2.48
CA GLU A 271 -55.80 44.56 -3.35
C GLU A 271 -57.17 44.86 -2.72
N LYS A 272 -57.23 45.20 -1.42
CA LYS A 272 -58.48 45.47 -0.68
C LYS A 272 -58.73 46.95 -0.35
N LYS A 273 -57.96 47.87 -0.94
CA LYS A 273 -58.20 49.32 -0.87
C LYS A 273 -58.67 49.85 -2.22
#